data_AF-A0A4R8ZAY5-F1
#
_entry.id   AF-A0A4R8ZAY5-F1
#
_cell.length_a   1.000
_cell.length_b   1.000
_cell.length_c   1.000
_cell.angle_alpha   90.00
_cell.angle_beta   90.00
_cell.angle_gamma   90.00
#
_symmetry.space_group_name_H-M   'P 1'
#
loop_
_entity.id
_entity.type
_entity.pdbx_description
1 polymer ?
#
loop_
_entity_poly.entity_id
_entity_poly.type
_entity_poly.pdbx_seq_one_letter_code
_entity_poly.pdbx_strand_id
1 'polypeptide(L)'
;MVQITERDEAMVQWLDVVRLVDVEAVRWALGAFAGAGQPLSLRRAQLWVASMSAIGWLDRSGPTYRDGSIVWSARLAIGKPPPSLFRQTTRHE
;
A
#
# COMPACT_ATOMS: atom_id res chain seq x y z
N MET A 1 20.43 -0.11 7.08
CA MET A 1 19.38 -0.43 8.06
C MET A 1 18.20 0.51 7.78
N VAL A 2 17.03 0.00 7.42
CA VAL A 2 15.84 0.83 7.20
C VAL A 2 15.20 1.07 8.57
N GLN A 3 14.98 2.34 8.94
CA GLN A 3 14.27 2.68 10.17
C GLN A 3 12.77 2.57 9.93
N ILE A 4 12.11 1.70 10.69
CA ILE A 4 10.64 1.57 10.69
C ILE A 4 10.07 2.56 11.70
N THR A 5 8.98 3.24 11.31
CA THR A 5 8.26 4.19 12.14
C THR A 5 6.88 3.67 12.52
N GLU A 6 6.29 4.22 13.58
CA GLU A 6 4.91 3.89 13.98
C GLU A 6 3.89 4.13 12.85
N ARG A 7 4.13 5.13 11.99
CA ARG A 7 3.31 5.38 10.80
C ARG A 7 3.39 4.25 9.80
N ASP A 8 4.56 3.63 9.64
CA ASP A 8 4.74 2.52 8.70
C ASP A 8 3.96 1.30 9.18
N GLU A 9 4.01 1.02 10.49
CA GLU A 9 3.23 -0.05 11.12
C GLU A 9 1.72 0.21 10.99
N ALA A 10 1.26 1.43 11.26
CA ALA A 10 -0.15 1.81 11.10
C ALA A 10 -0.63 1.65 9.65
N MET A 11 0.21 2.00 8.68
CA MET A 11 -0.08 1.79 7.26
C MET A 11 -0.20 0.30 6.90
N VAL A 12 0.69 -0.55 7.43
CA VAL A 12 0.63 -2.00 7.20
C VAL A 12 -0.64 -2.61 7.82
N GLN A 13 -1.02 -2.18 9.03
CA GLN A 13 -2.27 -2.59 9.67
C GLN A 13 -3.49 -2.13 8.88
N TRP A 14 -3.48 -0.90 8.37
CA TRP A 14 -4.56 -0.42 7.52
C TRP A 14 -4.67 -1.25 6.22
N LEU A 15 -3.54 -1.57 5.58
CA LEU A 15 -3.48 -2.44 4.41
C LEU A 15 -3.92 -3.89 4.72
N ASP A 16 -3.80 -4.35 5.96
CA ASP A 16 -4.35 -5.63 6.39
C ASP A 16 -5.89 -5.66 6.34
N VAL A 17 -6.52 -4.51 6.57
CA VAL A 17 -7.98 -4.33 6.52
C VAL A 17 -8.44 -4.14 5.08
N VAL A 18 -7.89 -3.16 4.35
CA VAL A 18 -8.36 -2.82 2.98
C VAL A 18 -7.87 -3.81 1.93
N ARG A 19 -6.83 -4.59 2.24
CA ARG A 19 -6.22 -5.67 1.44
C ARG A 19 -5.55 -5.25 0.14
N LEU A 20 -6.00 -4.19 -0.54
CA LEU A 20 -5.50 -3.79 -1.84
C LEU A 20 -5.85 -2.33 -2.15
N VAL A 21 -4.88 -1.54 -2.57
CA VAL A 21 -5.07 -0.12 -2.90
C VAL A 21 -4.14 0.35 -4.03
N ASP A 22 -4.48 1.46 -4.68
CA ASP A 22 -3.55 2.16 -5.57
C ASP A 22 -2.64 3.14 -4.81
N VAL A 23 -1.68 3.72 -5.53
CA VAL A 23 -0.76 4.72 -4.96
C VAL A 23 -1.48 6.00 -4.52
N GLU A 24 -2.65 6.33 -5.09
CA GLU A 24 -3.41 7.52 -4.69
C GLU A 24 -3.99 7.35 -3.28
N ALA A 25 -4.63 6.22 -3.00
CA ALA A 25 -5.10 5.88 -1.67
C ALA A 25 -3.96 5.83 -0.65
N VAL A 26 -2.77 5.32 -1.03
CA VAL A 26 -1.57 5.37 -0.18
C VAL A 26 -1.19 6.82 0.18
N ARG A 27 -1.26 7.76 -0.78
CA ARG A 27 -0.96 9.18 -0.51
C ARG A 27 -1.90 9.78 0.54
N TRP A 28 -3.19 9.47 0.44
CA TRP A 28 -4.20 9.93 1.38
C TRP A 28 -4.02 9.32 2.77
N ALA A 29 -3.84 8.00 2.85
CA ALA A 29 -3.63 7.31 4.13
C ALA A 29 -2.36 7.80 4.84
N LEU A 30 -1.24 7.94 4.13
CA LEU A 30 0.00 8.49 4.69
C LEU A 30 -0.16 9.94 5.19
N GLY A 31 -0.95 10.74 4.48
CA GLY A 31 -1.31 12.09 4.89
C GLY A 31 -2.10 12.07 6.20
N ALA A 32 -3.17 11.28 6.25
CA ALA A 32 -4.03 11.13 7.42
C ALA A 32 -3.26 10.66 8.66
N PHE A 33 -2.42 9.63 8.55
CA PHE A 33 -1.58 9.17 9.67
C PHE A 33 -0.48 10.15 10.08
N ALA A 34 -0.11 11.10 9.20
CA ALA A 34 0.75 12.21 9.56
C ALA A 34 0.00 13.40 10.18
N GLY A 35 -1.32 13.27 10.42
CA GLY A 35 -2.18 14.35 10.89
C GLY A 35 -2.44 15.42 9.82
N ALA A 36 -2.08 15.16 8.57
CA ALA A 36 -2.33 16.06 7.46
C ALA A 36 -3.70 15.77 6.84
N GLY A 37 -4.58 16.77 6.76
CA GLY A 37 -5.87 16.66 6.05
C GLY A 37 -5.76 16.64 4.52
N GLN A 38 -4.61 16.26 3.98
CA GLN A 38 -4.29 16.30 2.56
C GLN A 38 -3.34 15.17 2.17
N PRO A 39 -3.35 14.71 0.90
CA PRO A 39 -2.51 13.61 0.47
C PRO A 39 -1.05 14.05 0.41
N LEU A 40 -0.13 13.13 0.69
CA LEU A 40 1.28 13.36 0.41
C LEU A 40 1.53 13.48 -1.11
N SER A 41 2.69 14.05 -1.48
CA SER A 41 3.12 14.08 -2.87
C SER A 41 3.32 12.66 -3.41
N LEU A 42 3.11 12.48 -4.72
CA LEU A 42 3.30 11.19 -5.39
C LEU A 42 4.70 10.61 -5.13
N ARG A 43 5.74 11.45 -5.22
CA ARG A 43 7.12 11.05 -4.96
C ARG A 43 7.31 10.49 -3.54
N ARG A 44 6.72 11.13 -2.52
CA ARG A 44 6.83 10.67 -1.13
C ARG A 44 6.13 9.32 -0.94
N ALA A 45 4.95 9.14 -1.51
CA ALA A 45 4.25 7.85 -1.47
C ALA A 45 5.03 6.75 -2.21
N GLN A 46 5.57 7.03 -3.40
CA GLN A 46 6.39 6.07 -4.14
C GLN A 46 7.67 5.68 -3.40
N LEU A 47 8.34 6.63 -2.73
CA LEU A 47 9.50 6.35 -1.88
C LEU A 47 9.14 5.46 -0.70
N TRP A 48 8.00 5.73 -0.05
CA TRP A 48 7.50 4.89 1.03
C TRP A 48 7.23 3.46 0.55
N VAL A 49 6.51 3.30 -0.57
CA VAL A 49 6.24 1.99 -1.17
C VAL A 49 7.55 1.26 -1.49
N ALA A 50 8.52 1.94 -2.11
CA ALA A 50 9.81 1.34 -2.44
C ALA A 50 10.58 0.89 -1.20
N SER A 51 10.58 1.70 -0.12
CA SER A 51 11.23 1.36 1.15
C SER A 51 10.61 0.12 1.79
N MET A 52 9.27 0.06 1.83
CA MET A 52 8.55 -1.06 2.45
C MET A 52 8.62 -2.33 1.59
N SER A 53 8.66 -2.22 0.26
CA SER A 53 8.92 -3.36 -0.61
C SER A 53 10.35 -3.89 -0.46
N ALA A 54 11.34 -3.01 -0.26
CA ALA A 54 12.74 -3.44 -0.08
C ALA A 54 12.95 -4.29 1.18
N ILE A 55 12.13 -4.12 2.21
CA ILE A 55 12.13 -4.94 3.43
C ILE A 55 11.12 -6.11 3.37
N GLY A 56 10.46 -6.31 2.23
CA GLY A 56 9.49 -7.37 2.03
C GLY A 56 8.17 -7.19 2.77
N TRP A 57 7.83 -5.97 3.19
CA TRP A 57 6.56 -5.69 3.88
C TRP A 57 5.41 -5.42 2.91
N LEU A 58 5.71 -4.95 1.71
CA LEU A 58 4.73 -4.70 0.66
C LEU A 58 5.11 -5.39 -0.64
N ASP A 59 4.11 -5.91 -1.32
CA ASP A 59 4.19 -6.29 -2.71
C ASP A 59 3.41 -5.29 -3.56
N ARG A 60 3.75 -5.22 -4.86
CA ARG A 60 3.08 -4.36 -5.83
C ARG A 60 2.97 -5.01 -7.19
N SER A 61 1.97 -4.60 -7.96
CA SER A 61 1.81 -4.98 -9.36
C SER A 61 1.32 -3.78 -10.16
N GLY A 62 1.71 -3.71 -11.44
CA GLY A 62 1.12 -2.79 -12.42
C GLY A 62 0.21 -3.58 -13.36
N PRO A 63 -1.05 -3.87 -12.98
CA PRO A 63 -1.97 -4.58 -13.85
C PRO A 63 -2.31 -3.75 -15.08
N THR A 64 -2.32 -4.38 -16.24
CA THR A 64 -2.51 -3.73 -17.56
C THR A 64 -3.87 -3.05 -17.74
N TYR A 65 -4.85 -3.35 -16.89
CA TYR A 65 -6.23 -2.85 -16.98
C TYR A 65 -6.55 -1.69 -16.03
N ARG A 66 -5.60 -1.25 -15.18
CA ARG A 66 -5.77 -0.11 -14.28
C ARG A 66 -4.60 0.85 -14.44
N ASP A 67 -4.89 2.13 -14.55
CA ASP A 67 -3.86 3.16 -14.53
C ASP A 67 -3.21 3.22 -13.15
N GLY A 68 -1.96 2.77 -13.07
CA GLY A 68 -1.12 2.87 -11.88
C GLY A 68 -0.80 1.54 -11.20
N SER A 69 0.13 1.61 -10.24
CA SER A 69 0.53 0.45 -9.44
C SER A 69 -0.45 0.21 -8.30
N ILE A 70 -0.82 -1.05 -8.13
CA ILE A 70 -1.57 -1.55 -6.99
C ILE A 70 -0.57 -2.07 -5.94
N VAL A 71 -0.84 -1.82 -4.67
CA VAL A 71 -0.02 -2.15 -3.51
C VAL A 71 -0.84 -2.93 -2.48
N TRP A 72 -0.21 -3.89 -1.82
CA TRP A 72 -0.79 -4.65 -0.70
C TRP A 72 0.28 -5.10 0.29
N SER A 73 -0.13 -5.42 1.52
CA SER A 73 0.76 -6.00 2.52
C SER A 73 1.21 -7.40 2.12
N ALA A 74 2.53 -7.62 2.11
CA ALA A 74 3.11 -8.91 1.82
C ALA A 74 2.85 -9.91 2.95
N ARG A 75 2.94 -11.20 2.64
CA ARG A 75 2.73 -12.28 3.62
C ARG A 75 3.66 -12.15 4.83
N LEU A 76 4.89 -11.65 4.62
CA LEU A 76 5.86 -11.43 5.70
C LEU A 76 5.35 -10.42 6.74
N ALA A 77 4.57 -9.42 6.32
CA ALA A 77 4.10 -8.35 7.21
C ALA A 77 2.85 -8.72 8.00
N ILE A 78 1.93 -9.48 7.40
CA ILE A 78 0.58 -9.71 7.98
C ILE A 78 0.19 -11.20 8.07
N GLY A 79 1.02 -12.12 7.61
CA GLY A 79 0.75 -13.56 7.62
C GLY A 79 -0.32 -14.05 6.63
N LYS A 80 -1.00 -13.16 5.91
CA LYS A 80 -2.07 -13.49 4.96
C LYS A 80 -1.54 -13.69 3.53
N PRO A 81 -2.19 -14.53 2.70
CA PRO A 81 -1.84 -14.66 1.30
C PRO A 81 -2.13 -13.36 0.53
N PRO A 82 -1.41 -13.12 -0.59
CA PRO A 82 -1.65 -11.95 -1.43
C PRO A 82 -3.11 -11.94 -1.92
N PRO A 83 -3.70 -10.75 -2.11
CA PRO A 83 -5.06 -10.62 -2.64
C PRO A 83 -5.12 -11.19 -4.06
N SER A 84 -6.26 -11.81 -4.40
CA SER A 84 -6.51 -12.23 -5.78
C SER A 84 -6.81 -11.00 -6.63
N LEU A 85 -5.78 -10.51 -7.33
CA LEU A 85 -5.86 -9.31 -8.20
C LEU A 85 -6.98 -9.42 -9.23
N PHE A 86 -7.32 -10.63 -9.69
CA PHE A 86 -8.37 -10.88 -10.67
C PHE A 86 -9.77 -11.01 -10.06
N ARG A 87 -9.93 -11.57 -8.84
CA ARG A 87 -11.26 -11.76 -8.24
C ARG A 87 -11.84 -10.50 -7.61
N GLN A 88 -11.00 -9.56 -7.19
CA GLN A 88 -11.48 -8.33 -6.53
C GLN A 88 -11.85 -7.22 -7.51
N THR A 89 -11.33 -7.23 -8.74
CA THR A 89 -11.65 -6.20 -9.74
C THR A 89 -12.90 -6.52 -10.57
N THR A 90 -13.35 -7.77 -10.62
CA THR A 90 -14.58 -8.18 -11.34
C THR A 90 -15.86 -8.07 -10.51
N ARG A 91 -15.81 -7.63 -9.24
CA ARG A 91 -17.02 -7.46 -8.41
C ARG A 91 -17.76 -6.14 -8.59
N HIS A 92 -17.30 -5.31 -9.54
CA HIS A 92 -17.91 -4.01 -9.86
C HIS A 92 -18.62 -3.99 -11.22
N GLU A 93 -19.01 -5.16 -11.75
CA GLU A 93 -19.90 -5.29 -12.91
C GLU A 93 -21.25 -5.86 -12.50
#